data_AF-A0A645GE12-F1
#
_entry.id   AF-A0A645GE12-F1
#
_cell.length_a   1.000
_cell.length_b   1.000
_cell.length_c   1.000
_cell.angle_alpha   90.00
_cell.angle_beta   90.00
_cell.angle_gamma   90.00
#
_symmetry.space_group_name_H-M   'P 1'
#
loop_
_entity.id
_entity.type
_entity.pdbx_description
1 polymer ?
#
loop_
_entity_poly.entity_id
_entity_poly.type
_entity_poly.pdbx_seq_one_letter_code
_entity_poly.pdbx_strand_id
1 'polypeptide(L)'
;MIQIGPVALTILHIPVIIAAILFQVEGGLIVGLTFGLTSWFVAATRAATPIDLLFVNPLVSVLPRVLFGIAAGLLAQWSVKIKHQAVRYGGLAFFSTLLHSLLVYTCLYFNGKELFFPNSDLSGVVANYVPFVIGAFTVNSLIEAAVAAFIGIVLMKALERLAVK
;
A
#
# COMPACT_ATOMS: atom_id res chain seq x y z
N MET A 1 -4.81 9.16 5.78
CA MET A 1 -3.47 8.71 6.23
C MET A 1 -3.28 9.15 7.68
N ILE A 2 -2.57 8.39 8.51
CA ILE A 2 -2.18 8.85 9.85
C ILE A 2 -0.76 9.40 9.71
N GLN A 3 -0.60 10.72 9.85
CA GLN A 3 0.72 11.35 9.82
C GLN A 3 1.38 11.19 11.20
N ILE A 4 2.55 10.56 11.24
CA ILE A 4 3.42 10.57 12.42
C ILE A 4 4.68 11.36 12.03
N GLY A 5 4.65 12.67 12.27
CA GLY A 5 5.74 13.57 11.87
C GLY A 5 5.81 13.76 10.33
N PRO A 6 7.02 13.88 9.73
CA PRO A 6 7.17 13.99 8.27
C PRO A 6 6.92 12.67 7.51
N VAL A 7 6.68 11.57 8.25
CA VAL A 7 6.44 10.24 7.70
C VAL A 7 4.94 9.97 7.71
N ALA A 8 4.35 9.85 6.51
CA ALA A 8 2.98 9.40 6.35
C ALA A 8 2.94 7.87 6.35
N LEU A 9 2.81 7.27 7.54
CA LEU A 9 2.63 5.83 7.68
C LEU A 9 1.27 5.41 7.12
N THR A 10 1.28 4.73 5.99
CA THR A 10 0.09 4.10 5.43
C THR A 10 -0.22 2.82 6.20
N ILE A 11 -0.89 2.91 7.35
CA ILE A 11 -1.41 1.72 8.07
C ILE A 11 -2.74 1.25 7.43
N LEU A 12 -3.26 2.02 6.48
CA LEU A 12 -4.59 1.86 5.89
C LEU A 12 -4.72 0.67 4.92
N HIS A 13 -3.63 0.06 4.47
CA HIS A 13 -3.71 -1.14 3.62
C HIS A 13 -3.77 -2.45 4.41
N ILE A 14 -3.58 -2.41 5.74
CA ILE A 14 -3.69 -3.61 6.61
C ILE A 14 -5.07 -4.28 6.54
N PRO A 15 -6.22 -3.56 6.51
CA PRO A 15 -7.53 -4.19 6.31
C PRO A 15 -7.62 -5.01 5.02
N VAL A 16 -6.98 -4.56 3.93
CA VAL A 16 -6.92 -5.31 2.66
C VAL A 16 -6.12 -6.60 2.85
N ILE A 17 -5.00 -6.54 3.57
CA ILE A 17 -4.17 -7.71 3.90
C ILE A 17 -4.98 -8.72 4.72
N ILE A 18 -5.70 -8.26 5.75
CA ILE A 18 -6.53 -9.14 6.59
C ILE A 18 -7.62 -9.80 5.75
N ALA A 19 -8.32 -9.01 4.92
CA ALA A 19 -9.34 -9.54 4.01
C ALA A 19 -8.75 -10.55 3.02
N ALA A 20 -7.54 -10.30 2.52
CA ALA A 20 -6.82 -11.23 1.66
C ALA A 20 -6.41 -12.52 2.40
N ILE A 21 -6.02 -12.45 3.67
CA ILE A 21 -5.69 -13.66 4.45
C ILE A 21 -6.94 -14.51 4.70
N LEU A 22 -8.08 -13.87 4.99
CA LEU A 22 -9.34 -14.55 5.33
C LEU A 22 -10.07 -15.08 4.10
N PHE A 23 -10.19 -14.28 3.04
CA PHE A 23 -11.01 -14.56 1.86
C PHE A 23 -10.20 -14.58 0.55
N GLN A 24 -8.87 -14.64 0.64
CA GLN A 24 -7.97 -14.78 -0.52
C GLN A 24 -8.14 -13.65 -1.55
N VAL A 25 -8.15 -13.98 -2.84
CA VAL A 25 -8.22 -13.02 -3.95
C VAL A 25 -9.52 -12.23 -3.91
N GLU A 26 -10.66 -12.86 -3.58
CA GLU A 26 -11.96 -12.19 -3.56
C GLU A 26 -12.04 -11.11 -2.49
N GLY A 27 -11.60 -11.41 -1.26
CA GLY A 27 -11.52 -10.41 -0.19
C GLY A 27 -10.52 -9.31 -0.49
N GLY A 28 -9.34 -9.68 -1.01
CA GLY A 28 -8.32 -8.72 -1.41
C GLY A 28 -8.82 -7.76 -2.49
N LEU A 29 -9.53 -8.27 -3.49
CA LEU A 29 -10.10 -7.48 -4.59
C LEU A 29 -11.16 -6.50 -4.08
N ILE A 30 -12.15 -6.98 -3.33
CA ILE A 30 -13.29 -6.16 -2.87
C ILE A 30 -12.80 -5.05 -1.92
N VAL A 31 -11.97 -5.42 -0.95
CA VAL A 31 -11.48 -4.45 0.04
C VAL A 31 -10.42 -3.54 -0.58
N GLY A 32 -9.59 -4.04 -1.49
CA GLY A 32 -8.63 -3.24 -2.26
C GLY A 32 -9.31 -2.21 -3.16
N LEU A 33 -10.40 -2.59 -3.85
CA LEU A 33 -11.21 -1.68 -4.64
C LEU A 33 -11.88 -0.63 -3.76
N THR A 34 -12.48 -1.04 -2.65
CA THR A 34 -13.10 -0.12 -1.69
C THR A 34 -12.08 0.88 -1.14
N PHE A 35 -10.89 0.41 -0.80
CA PHE A 35 -9.78 1.26 -0.34
C PHE A 35 -9.32 2.24 -1.44
N GLY A 36 -9.23 1.77 -2.69
CA GLY A 36 -8.91 2.60 -3.85
C GLY A 36 -9.93 3.71 -4.08
N LEU A 37 -11.22 3.37 -4.12
CA LEU A 37 -12.31 4.34 -4.29
C LEU A 37 -12.38 5.35 -3.14
N THR A 38 -12.19 4.88 -1.90
CA THR A 38 -12.15 5.77 -0.72
C THR A 38 -10.96 6.72 -0.81
N SER A 39 -9.79 6.23 -1.23
CA SER A 39 -8.59 7.06 -1.40
C SER A 39 -8.80 8.15 -2.46
N TRP A 40 -9.43 7.78 -3.58
CA TRP A 40 -9.81 8.73 -4.64
C TRP A 40 -10.79 9.79 -4.13
N PHE A 41 -11.85 9.37 -3.44
CA PHE A 41 -12.86 10.28 -2.89
C PHE A 41 -12.28 11.24 -1.85
N VAL A 42 -11.41 10.75 -0.95
CA VAL A 42 -10.72 11.59 0.03
C VAL A 42 -9.78 12.58 -0.65
N ALA A 43 -9.03 12.15 -1.68
CA ALA A 43 -8.19 13.05 -2.45
C ALA A 43 -9.00 14.14 -3.17
N ALA A 44 -10.15 13.78 -3.75
CA ALA A 44 -11.02 14.72 -4.45
C ALA A 44 -11.69 15.76 -3.53
N THR A 45 -11.94 15.41 -2.26
CA THR A 45 -12.69 16.27 -1.33
C THR A 45 -11.81 16.98 -0.31
N ARG A 46 -10.67 16.40 0.07
CA ARG A 46 -9.82 16.83 1.17
C ARG A 46 -8.32 16.63 0.87
N ALA A 47 -7.86 17.03 -0.31
CA ALA A 47 -6.43 17.07 -0.59
C ALA A 47 -5.73 18.03 0.38
N ALA A 48 -4.85 17.50 1.23
CA ALA A 48 -4.13 18.26 2.25
C ALA A 48 -2.68 18.55 1.86
N THR A 49 -2.09 17.66 1.05
CA THR A 49 -0.70 17.77 0.59
C THR A 49 -0.63 17.74 -0.95
N PRO A 50 0.46 18.24 -1.56
CA PRO A 50 0.64 18.12 -3.01
C PRO A 50 0.59 16.68 -3.51
N ILE A 51 1.08 15.71 -2.72
CA ILE A 51 1.01 14.29 -3.07
C ILE A 51 -0.46 13.81 -3.18
N ASP A 52 -1.35 14.34 -2.33
CA ASP A 52 -2.77 13.96 -2.35
C ASP A 52 -3.47 14.34 -3.66
N LEU A 53 -3.02 15.42 -4.32
CA LEU A 53 -3.57 15.84 -5.62
C LEU A 53 -3.34 14.79 -6.71
N LEU A 54 -2.25 14.03 -6.63
CA LEU A 54 -1.98 12.94 -7.58
C LEU A 54 -2.95 11.79 -7.42
N PHE A 55 -3.52 11.58 -6.22
CA PHE A 55 -4.50 10.53 -5.95
C PHE A 55 -5.91 10.88 -6.44
N VAL A 56 -6.16 12.11 -6.90
CA VAL A 56 -7.39 12.49 -7.62
C VAL A 56 -7.49 11.75 -8.96
N ASN A 57 -6.35 11.37 -9.55
CA ASN A 57 -6.35 10.50 -10.73
C ASN A 57 -6.67 9.04 -10.31
N PRO A 58 -7.77 8.43 -10.77
CA PRO A 58 -8.14 7.07 -10.42
C PRO A 58 -7.10 6.02 -10.85
N LEU A 59 -6.27 6.32 -11.87
CA LEU A 59 -5.16 5.46 -12.27
C LEU A 59 -4.04 5.42 -11.23
N VAL A 60 -3.88 6.48 -10.46
CA VAL A 60 -2.84 6.59 -9.41
C VAL A 60 -3.40 6.17 -8.06
N SER A 61 -4.70 6.35 -7.81
CA SER A 61 -5.37 5.86 -6.61
C SER A 61 -5.87 4.44 -6.77
N VAL A 62 -6.96 4.21 -7.50
CA VAL A 62 -7.69 2.93 -7.53
C VAL A 62 -6.87 1.77 -8.08
N LEU A 63 -6.24 1.94 -9.25
CA LEU A 63 -5.54 0.86 -9.95
C LEU A 63 -4.48 0.16 -9.09
N PRO A 64 -3.49 0.86 -8.49
CA PRO A 64 -2.49 0.19 -7.68
C PRO A 64 -3.07 -0.52 -6.44
N ARG A 65 -4.19 -0.05 -5.85
CA ARG A 65 -4.82 -0.70 -4.69
C ARG A 65 -5.58 -1.97 -5.07
N VAL A 66 -6.21 -1.98 -6.25
CA VAL A 66 -6.86 -3.18 -6.80
C VAL A 66 -5.80 -4.24 -7.11
N LEU A 67 -4.72 -3.86 -7.80
CA LEU A 67 -3.62 -4.77 -8.14
C LEU A 67 -2.94 -5.33 -6.87
N PHE A 68 -2.72 -4.46 -5.89
CA PHE A 68 -2.22 -4.88 -4.58
C PHE A 68 -3.17 -5.86 -3.89
N GLY A 69 -4.48 -5.59 -3.87
CA GLY A 69 -5.47 -6.49 -3.25
C GLY A 69 -5.46 -7.88 -3.88
N ILE A 70 -5.40 -7.96 -5.21
CA ILE A 70 -5.28 -9.22 -5.94
C ILE A 70 -3.95 -9.92 -5.58
N ALA A 71 -2.83 -9.19 -5.61
CA ALA A 71 -1.53 -9.74 -5.30
C ALA A 71 -1.44 -10.27 -3.87
N ALA A 72 -1.98 -9.54 -2.89
CA ALA A 72 -2.07 -9.97 -1.49
C ALA A 72 -2.92 -11.25 -1.35
N GLY A 73 -4.02 -11.35 -2.10
CA GLY A 73 -4.86 -12.55 -2.14
C GLY A 73 -4.16 -13.77 -2.74
N LEU A 74 -3.37 -13.58 -3.81
CA LEU A 74 -2.54 -14.64 -4.39
C LEU A 74 -1.44 -15.09 -3.43
N LEU A 75 -0.77 -14.13 -2.77
CA LEU A 75 0.19 -14.43 -1.72
C LEU A 75 -0.47 -15.21 -0.57
N ALA A 76 -1.70 -14.84 -0.19
CA ALA A 76 -2.48 -15.56 0.82
C ALA A 76 -2.74 -17.01 0.45
N GLN A 77 -3.15 -17.27 -0.79
CA GLN A 77 -3.34 -18.63 -1.30
C GLN A 77 -2.07 -19.47 -1.21
N TRP A 78 -0.94 -18.90 -1.60
CA TRP A 78 0.34 -19.63 -1.56
C TRP A 78 0.84 -19.82 -0.12
N SER A 79 0.56 -18.86 0.76
CA SER A 79 0.98 -18.88 2.17
C SER A 79 0.36 -20.02 2.99
N VAL A 80 -0.72 -20.66 2.51
CA VAL A 80 -1.37 -21.80 3.18
C VAL A 80 -0.39 -22.97 3.40
N LYS A 81 0.64 -23.08 2.56
CA LYS A 81 1.70 -24.10 2.70
C LYS A 81 2.64 -23.85 3.89
N ILE A 82 2.63 -22.64 4.47
CA ILE A 82 3.49 -22.25 5.58
C ILE A 82 2.82 -22.63 6.90
N LYS A 83 3.37 -23.63 7.60
CA LYS A 83 2.80 -24.16 8.86
C LYS A 83 2.93 -23.19 10.03
N HIS A 84 4.02 -22.41 10.10
CA HIS A 84 4.25 -21.52 11.23
C HIS A 84 3.45 -20.22 11.06
N GLN A 85 2.35 -20.08 11.81
CA GLN A 85 1.40 -18.96 11.67
C GLN A 85 2.05 -17.58 11.75
N ALA A 86 3.01 -17.36 12.66
CA ALA A 86 3.69 -16.07 12.75
C ALA A 86 4.52 -15.75 11.50
N VAL A 87 5.15 -16.76 10.90
CA VAL A 87 5.93 -16.58 9.66
C VAL A 87 4.98 -16.36 8.49
N ARG A 88 3.87 -17.11 8.46
CA ARG A 88 2.82 -16.96 7.45
C ARG A 88 2.23 -15.55 7.45
N TYR A 89 1.69 -15.09 8.58
CA TYR A 89 1.02 -13.78 8.67
C TYR A 89 2.00 -12.62 8.59
N GLY A 90 3.16 -12.72 9.25
CA GLY A 90 4.20 -11.70 9.19
C GLY A 90 4.79 -11.56 7.80
N GLY A 91 5.16 -12.67 7.17
CA GLY A 91 5.72 -12.68 5.82
C GLY A 91 4.72 -12.15 4.79
N LEU A 92 3.46 -12.58 4.85
CA LEU A 92 2.44 -12.10 3.94
C LEU A 92 2.21 -10.60 4.08
N ALA A 93 2.07 -10.09 5.31
CA ALA A 93 1.88 -8.66 5.53
C ALA A 93 3.11 -7.83 5.11
N PHE A 94 4.32 -8.35 5.34
CA PHE A 94 5.57 -7.73 4.91
C PHE A 94 5.64 -7.61 3.38
N PHE A 95 5.54 -8.73 2.66
CA PHE A 95 5.66 -8.75 1.20
C PHE A 95 4.52 -8.03 0.50
N SER A 96 3.30 -8.16 1.01
CA SER A 96 2.14 -7.45 0.46
C SER A 96 2.30 -5.94 0.62
N THR A 97 2.85 -5.46 1.74
CA THR A 97 3.14 -4.04 1.96
C THR A 97 4.21 -3.53 0.99
N LEU A 98 5.29 -4.28 0.78
CA LEU A 98 6.31 -3.91 -0.21
C LEU A 98 5.73 -3.82 -1.63
N LEU A 99 4.87 -4.77 -2.01
CA LEU A 99 4.18 -4.73 -3.31
C LEU A 99 3.24 -3.52 -3.41
N HIS A 100 2.48 -3.21 -2.37
CA HIS A 100 1.63 -2.01 -2.33
C HIS A 100 2.45 -0.75 -2.56
N SER A 101 3.52 -0.56 -1.78
CA SER A 101 4.37 0.62 -1.92
C SER A 101 4.99 0.66 -3.32
N LEU A 102 5.54 -0.45 -3.82
CA LEU A 102 6.10 -0.50 -5.18
C LEU A 102 5.09 -0.08 -6.25
N LEU A 103 3.86 -0.59 -6.20
CA LEU A 103 2.80 -0.23 -7.14
C LEU A 103 2.41 1.24 -7.07
N VAL A 104 2.25 1.78 -5.86
CA VAL A 104 1.89 3.19 -5.65
C VAL A 104 3.02 4.10 -6.14
N TYR A 105 4.26 3.86 -5.72
CA TYR A 105 5.41 4.67 -6.12
C TYR A 105 5.72 4.57 -7.63
N THR A 106 5.44 3.43 -8.26
CA THR A 106 5.52 3.30 -9.72
C THR A 106 4.46 4.16 -10.41
N CYS A 107 3.22 4.15 -9.93
CA CYS A 107 2.18 5.01 -10.49
C CYS A 107 2.49 6.50 -10.26
N LEU A 108 3.02 6.85 -9.09
CA LEU A 108 3.47 8.21 -8.79
C LEU A 108 4.60 8.62 -9.73
N TYR A 109 5.59 7.76 -9.98
CA TYR A 109 6.71 8.04 -10.89
C TYR A 109 6.23 8.49 -12.27
N PHE A 110 5.25 7.80 -12.86
CA PHE A 110 4.75 8.15 -14.20
C PHE A 110 3.82 9.36 -14.23
N ASN A 111 3.15 9.70 -13.11
CA ASN A 111 2.09 10.72 -13.09
C ASN A 111 2.43 11.98 -12.28
N GLY A 112 3.51 11.99 -11.49
CA GLY A 112 3.84 13.06 -10.54
C GLY A 112 4.76 14.15 -11.07
N LYS A 113 5.42 13.94 -12.22
CA LYS A 113 6.48 14.84 -12.72
C LYS A 113 6.02 16.29 -12.87
N GLU A 114 4.86 16.49 -13.48
CA GLU A 114 4.34 17.82 -13.83
C GLU A 114 3.93 18.62 -12.59
N LEU A 115 3.56 17.92 -11.51
CA LEU A 115 3.10 18.56 -10.28
C LEU A 115 4.26 19.08 -9.42
N PHE A 116 5.35 18.32 -9.33
CA PHE A 116 6.47 18.66 -8.45
C PHE A 116 7.59 19.43 -9.15
N PHE A 117 7.78 19.22 -10.45
CA PHE A 117 8.86 19.82 -11.22
C PHE A 117 8.33 20.33 -12.59
N PRO A 118 7.42 21.32 -12.58
CA PRO A 118 6.89 21.88 -13.81
C PRO A 118 8.01 22.50 -14.65
N ASN A 119 7.95 22.31 -15.98
CA ASN A 119 8.93 22.84 -16.95
C ASN A 119 10.38 22.33 -16.74
N SER A 120 10.56 21.18 -16.09
CA SER A 120 11.88 20.56 -15.99
C SER A 120 12.26 19.82 -17.27
N ASP A 121 13.43 20.14 -17.82
CA ASP A 121 14.04 19.37 -18.91
C ASP A 121 14.43 17.97 -18.43
N LEU A 122 14.73 17.05 -19.37
CA LEU A 122 15.09 15.66 -19.05
C LEU A 122 16.22 15.56 -18.01
N SER A 123 17.22 16.45 -18.08
CA SER A 123 18.30 16.53 -17.09
C SER A 123 17.79 16.94 -15.69
N GLY A 124 16.86 17.90 -15.62
CA GLY A 124 16.22 18.34 -14.38
C GLY A 124 15.33 17.26 -13.75
N VAL A 125 14.63 16.48 -14.57
CA VAL A 125 13.83 15.33 -14.13
C VAL A 125 14.72 14.25 -13.52
N VAL A 126 15.80 13.87 -14.21
CA VAL A 126 16.74 12.83 -13.73
C VAL A 126 17.46 13.29 -12.45
N ALA A 127 17.82 14.56 -12.35
CA ALA A 127 18.56 15.08 -11.20
C ALA A 127 17.70 15.31 -9.95
N ASN A 128 16.41 15.67 -10.09
CA ASN A 128 15.60 16.10 -8.95
C ASN A 128 14.38 15.20 -8.71
N TYR A 129 13.63 14.85 -9.76
CA TYR A 129 12.38 14.09 -9.62
C TYR A 129 12.63 12.61 -9.34
N VAL A 130 13.55 11.97 -10.08
CA VAL A 130 13.87 10.55 -9.90
C VAL A 130 14.37 10.25 -8.48
N PRO A 131 15.34 11.02 -7.92
CA PRO A 131 15.80 10.81 -6.54
C PRO A 131 14.73 11.11 -5.50
N PHE A 132 13.86 12.09 -5.75
CA PHE A 132 12.73 12.38 -4.86
C PHE A 132 11.78 11.18 -4.73
N VAL A 133 11.37 10.59 -5.85
CA VAL A 133 10.46 9.43 -5.85
C VAL A 133 11.13 8.19 -5.23
N ILE A 134 12.38 7.91 -5.59
CA ILE A 134 13.13 6.77 -5.04
C ILE A 134 13.40 6.95 -3.54
N GLY A 135 13.79 8.15 -3.11
CA GLY A 135 14.04 8.46 -1.71
C GLY A 135 12.77 8.33 -0.85
N ALA A 136 11.63 8.78 -1.38
CA ALA A 136 10.35 8.60 -0.71
C ALA A 136 9.96 7.11 -0.59
N PHE A 137 10.25 6.29 -1.62
CA PHE A 137 10.00 4.85 -1.59
C PHE A 137 10.87 4.11 -0.54
N THR A 138 12.18 4.34 -0.52
CA THR A 138 13.12 3.51 0.26
C THR A 138 12.94 3.64 1.77
N VAL A 139 12.81 4.86 2.27
CA VAL A 139 12.72 5.13 3.72
C VAL A 139 11.39 4.64 4.28
N ASN A 140 10.30 4.87 3.56
CA ASN A 140 8.96 4.59 4.08
C ASN A 140 8.57 3.11 3.94
N SER A 141 8.91 2.47 2.82
CA SER A 141 8.39 1.13 2.50
C SER A 141 8.91 0.03 3.44
N LEU A 142 10.18 0.10 3.85
CA LEU A 142 10.76 -0.91 4.74
C LEU A 142 10.19 -0.82 6.16
N ILE A 143 10.04 0.40 6.68
CA ILE A 143 9.46 0.65 8.00
C ILE A 143 7.99 0.23 7.99
N GLU A 144 7.23 0.63 6.97
CA GLU A 144 5.84 0.22 6.78
C GLU A 144 5.70 -1.30 6.72
N ALA A 145 6.55 -1.98 5.96
CA ALA A 145 6.49 -3.44 5.83
C ALA A 145 6.80 -4.14 7.16
N ALA A 146 7.78 -3.65 7.93
CA ALA A 146 8.12 -4.20 9.24
C ALA A 146 6.97 -4.00 10.25
N VAL A 147 6.37 -2.80 10.28
CA VAL A 147 5.22 -2.49 11.13
C VAL A 147 4.01 -3.32 10.73
N ALA A 148 3.73 -3.43 9.43
CA ALA A 148 2.64 -4.25 8.90
C ALA A 148 2.83 -5.75 9.23
N ALA A 149 4.06 -6.26 9.18
CA ALA A 149 4.38 -7.62 9.59
C ALA A 149 4.03 -7.86 11.06
N PHE A 150 4.47 -6.96 11.94
CA PHE A 150 4.18 -7.05 13.37
C PHE A 150 2.67 -7.00 13.64
N ILE A 151 1.99 -5.99 13.10
CA ILE A 151 0.54 -5.80 13.26
C ILE A 151 -0.23 -6.99 12.67
N GLY A 152 0.17 -7.48 11.50
CA GLY A 152 -0.45 -8.61 10.82
C GLY A 152 -0.39 -9.88 11.66
N ILE A 153 0.75 -10.17 12.30
CA ILE A 153 0.88 -11.32 13.22
C ILE A 153 -0.08 -11.18 14.40
N VAL A 154 -0.08 -10.02 15.05
CA VAL A 154 -0.88 -9.78 16.27
C VAL A 154 -2.36 -9.86 15.97
N LEU A 155 -2.83 -9.15 14.94
CA LEU A 155 -4.24 -9.10 14.57
C LEU A 155 -4.76 -10.44 14.08
N MET A 156 -4.02 -11.15 13.21
CA MET A 156 -4.50 -12.44 12.71
C MET A 156 -4.61 -13.49 13.80
N LYS A 157 -3.62 -13.57 14.71
CA LYS A 157 -3.71 -14.47 15.87
C LYS A 157 -4.86 -14.11 16.80
N ALA A 158 -5.16 -12.83 16.98
CA ALA A 158 -6.30 -12.40 17.77
C ALA A 158 -7.63 -12.78 17.11
N LEU A 159 -7.75 -12.57 15.80
CA LEU A 159 -8.94 -12.91 15.02
C LEU A 159 -9.21 -14.42 15.00
N GLU A 160 -8.18 -15.26 14.81
CA GLU A 160 -8.34 -16.72 14.87
C GLU A 160 -8.85 -17.19 16.23
N ARG A 161 -8.37 -16.59 17.33
CA ARG A 161 -8.87 -16.92 18.68
C ARG A 161 -10.34 -16.57 18.89
N LEU A 162 -10.83 -15.52 18.22
CA LEU A 162 -12.23 -15.10 18.30
C LEU A 162 -13.15 -15.92 17.39
N ALA A 163 -12.66 -16.36 16.23
CA ALA A 163 -13.41 -17.16 15.27
C ALA A 163 -13.59 -18.64 15.69
N VAL A 164 -12.83 -19.12 16.67
CA VAL A 164 -12.89 -20.50 17.20
C VAL A 164 -13.90 -20.63 18.37
N LYS A 165 -14.80 -19.65 18.56
CA LYS A 165 -15.98 -19.77 19.43
C LYS A 165 -17.22 -20.04 18.59
#